data_AF-A0A7C6LH39-F1
#
_entry.id   AF-A0A7C6LH39-F1
#
_cell.length_a   1.000
_cell.length_b   1.000
_cell.length_c   1.000
_cell.angle_alpha   90.00
_cell.angle_beta   90.00
_cell.angle_gamma   90.00
#
_symmetry.space_group_name_H-M   'P 1'
#
loop_
_entity.id
_entity.type
_entity.pdbx_description
1 polymer ?
#
loop_
_entity_poly.entity_id
_entity_poly.type
_entity_poly.pdbx_seq_one_letter_code
_entity_poly.pdbx_strand_id
1 'polypeptide(L)'
;MATVINLLEVEENKTIVQSAMECGLTHAANMLHIKRQDLAGELREITSRAFDYFIYGFAKNLAATLALNNRNVKEAYVIGLDTAADLDAAEGRAPEYPVILLLVVERRTAALEEMVAHLNRTVTKSIADALGLPEAPAVLLDVHIAEMAEKRERRGLSSFINSWWAPALKVLG
;
A
#
# COMPACT_ATOMS: atom_id res chain seq x y z
N MET A 1 -24.56 9.91 11.68
CA MET A 1 -24.12 11.25 11.24
C MET A 1 -23.16 11.02 10.08
N ALA A 2 -23.55 11.38 8.86
CA ALA A 2 -22.76 11.13 7.66
C ALA A 2 -21.62 12.15 7.60
N THR A 3 -20.38 11.67 7.57
CA THR A 3 -19.18 12.50 7.45
C THR A 3 -19.24 13.27 6.14
N VAL A 4 -19.19 14.60 6.24
CA VAL A 4 -18.88 15.46 5.11
C VAL A 4 -17.40 15.24 4.81
N ILE A 5 -17.10 14.24 3.99
CA ILE A 5 -15.75 14.09 3.43
C ILE A 5 -15.50 15.37 2.63
N ASN A 6 -14.52 16.15 3.08
CA ASN A 6 -14.22 17.45 2.51
C ASN A 6 -13.80 17.26 1.05
N LEU A 7 -14.44 17.96 0.10
CA LEU A 7 -14.15 17.85 -1.33
C LEU A 7 -12.65 18.07 -1.65
N LEU A 8 -11.97 18.88 -0.84
CA LEU A 8 -10.53 19.10 -0.93
C LEU A 8 -9.72 17.84 -0.58
N GLU A 9 -10.11 17.10 0.46
CA GLU A 9 -9.48 15.84 0.84
C GLU A 9 -9.73 14.75 -0.21
N VAL A 10 -10.89 14.77 -0.89
CA VAL A 10 -11.18 13.83 -1.99
C VAL A 10 -10.28 14.08 -3.19
N GLU A 11 -10.11 15.33 -3.60
CA GLU A 11 -9.25 15.68 -4.74
C GLU A 11 -7.77 15.45 -4.44
N GLU A 12 -7.29 15.81 -3.24
CA GLU A 12 -5.92 15.52 -2.80
C GLU A 12 -5.62 14.01 -2.82
N ASN A 13 -6.56 13.19 -2.31
CA ASN A 13 -6.41 11.73 -2.33
C ASN A 13 -6.33 11.17 -3.76
N LYS A 14 -7.10 11.70 -4.72
CA LYS A 14 -6.99 11.29 -6.13
C LYS A 14 -5.62 11.63 -6.70
N THR A 15 -5.11 12.84 -6.44
CA THR A 15 -3.78 13.25 -6.90
C THR A 15 -2.68 12.35 -6.31
N ILE A 16 -2.77 12.03 -5.03
CA ILE A 16 -1.84 11.10 -4.35
C ILE A 16 -1.87 9.72 -5.03
N VAL A 17 -3.05 9.17 -5.26
CA VAL A 17 -3.21 7.85 -5.90
C VAL A 17 -2.68 7.88 -7.33
N GLN A 18 -2.97 8.93 -8.11
CA GLN A 18 -2.45 9.07 -9.48
C GLN A 18 -0.92 9.16 -9.53
N SER A 19 -0.32 9.95 -8.63
CA SER A 19 1.14 10.05 -8.53
C SER A 19 1.77 8.71 -8.14
N ALA A 20 1.20 8.03 -7.13
CA ALA A 20 1.65 6.71 -6.72
C ALA A 20 1.50 5.67 -7.83
N MET A 21 0.39 5.72 -8.59
CA MET A 21 0.19 4.89 -9.77
C MET A 21 1.32 5.13 -10.75
N GLU A 22 1.56 6.36 -11.22
CA GLU A 22 2.64 6.65 -12.19
C GLU A 22 4.01 6.14 -11.72
N CYS A 23 4.31 6.26 -10.42
CA CYS A 23 5.54 5.74 -9.85
C CYS A 23 5.62 4.21 -9.88
N GLY A 24 4.58 3.48 -9.49
CA GLY A 24 4.57 2.02 -9.55
C GLY A 24 4.74 1.51 -10.98
N LEU A 25 4.05 2.18 -11.90
CA LEU A 25 3.98 1.85 -13.31
C LEU A 25 5.34 2.17 -14.02
N THR A 26 6.04 3.22 -13.58
CA THR A 26 7.43 3.50 -13.98
C THR A 26 8.41 2.48 -13.37
N HIS A 27 8.22 2.11 -12.10
CA HIS A 27 9.06 1.14 -11.42
C HIS A 27 9.00 -0.23 -12.10
N ALA A 28 7.80 -0.73 -12.41
CA ALA A 28 7.61 -1.99 -13.11
C ALA A 28 8.28 -2.01 -14.50
N ALA A 29 8.11 -0.95 -15.30
CA ALA A 29 8.76 -0.84 -16.60
C ALA A 29 10.29 -0.92 -16.48
N ASN A 30 10.87 -0.20 -15.50
CA ASN A 30 12.30 -0.21 -15.24
C ASN A 30 12.82 -1.58 -14.80
N MET A 31 12.09 -2.27 -13.90
CA MET A 31 12.49 -3.59 -13.39
C MET A 31 12.40 -4.69 -14.44
N LEU A 32 11.48 -4.57 -15.40
CA LEU A 32 11.33 -5.51 -16.51
C LEU A 32 12.18 -5.15 -17.73
N HIS A 33 12.84 -3.99 -17.72
CA HIS A 33 13.59 -3.47 -18.87
C HIS A 33 12.74 -3.32 -20.15
N ILE A 34 11.46 -2.97 -20.00
CA ILE A 34 10.53 -2.72 -21.11
C ILE A 34 10.09 -1.26 -21.15
N LYS A 35 9.50 -0.83 -22.27
CA LYS A 35 8.91 0.51 -22.34
C LYS A 35 7.58 0.52 -21.60
N ARG A 36 7.26 1.69 -21.03
CA ARG A 36 6.02 1.98 -20.31
C ARG A 36 4.75 1.59 -21.08
N GLN A 37 4.73 1.84 -22.38
CA GLN A 37 3.60 1.52 -23.26
C GLN A 37 3.36 0.01 -23.44
N ASP A 38 4.39 -0.81 -23.26
CA ASP A 38 4.31 -2.27 -23.46
C ASP A 38 3.85 -2.98 -22.17
N LEU A 39 3.91 -2.28 -21.03
CA LEU A 39 3.61 -2.81 -19.70
C LEU A 39 2.11 -3.17 -19.50
N ALA A 40 1.22 -2.55 -20.26
CA ALA A 40 -0.23 -2.80 -20.15
C ALA A 40 -0.61 -4.26 -20.46
N GLY A 41 0.15 -4.94 -21.32
CA GLY A 41 -0.06 -6.37 -21.59
C GLY A 41 0.33 -7.25 -20.39
N GLU A 42 1.46 -6.92 -19.76
CA GLU A 42 2.05 -7.68 -18.66
C GLU A 42 1.28 -7.52 -17.33
N LEU A 43 0.61 -6.38 -17.13
CA LEU A 43 -0.17 -6.10 -15.92
C LEU A 43 -1.58 -6.69 -15.92
N ARG A 44 -2.01 -7.35 -17.00
CA ARG A 44 -3.33 -7.99 -17.06
C ARG A 44 -3.45 -9.18 -16.11
N GLU A 45 -2.34 -9.82 -15.81
CA GLU A 45 -2.27 -10.92 -14.87
C GLU A 45 -1.80 -10.40 -13.51
N ILE A 46 -2.70 -10.43 -12.50
CA ILE A 46 -2.41 -9.95 -11.13
C ILE A 46 -1.27 -10.75 -10.48
N THR A 47 -1.02 -11.97 -10.94
CA THR A 47 0.06 -12.84 -10.45
C THR A 47 1.36 -12.70 -11.24
N SER A 48 1.45 -11.74 -12.16
CA SER A 48 2.67 -11.54 -12.95
C SER A 48 3.73 -10.79 -12.13
N ARG A 49 5.00 -11.04 -12.44
CA ARG A 49 6.11 -10.26 -11.87
C ARG A 49 5.97 -8.76 -12.18
N ALA A 50 5.34 -8.41 -13.29
CA ALA A 50 5.06 -7.02 -13.63
C ALA A 50 4.13 -6.38 -12.61
N PHE A 51 3.11 -7.11 -12.19
CA PHE A 51 2.18 -6.69 -11.17
C PHE A 51 2.88 -6.52 -9.82
N ASP A 52 3.74 -7.47 -9.42
CA ASP A 52 4.51 -7.39 -8.17
C ASP A 52 5.40 -6.14 -8.12
N TYR A 53 6.13 -5.84 -9.20
CA TYR A 53 6.92 -4.62 -9.27
C TYR A 53 6.03 -3.38 -9.27
N PHE A 54 4.92 -3.41 -9.99
CA PHE A 54 3.99 -2.28 -10.02
C PHE A 54 3.46 -1.95 -8.63
N ILE A 55 2.91 -2.95 -7.93
CA ILE A 55 2.28 -2.76 -6.63
C ILE A 55 3.31 -2.39 -5.56
N TYR A 56 4.53 -2.91 -5.63
CA TYR A 56 5.62 -2.53 -4.74
C TYR A 56 6.03 -1.07 -4.92
N GLY A 57 6.28 -0.64 -6.17
CA GLY A 57 6.63 0.75 -6.46
C GLY A 57 5.50 1.72 -6.11
N PHE A 58 4.25 1.30 -6.34
CA PHE A 58 3.05 2.01 -5.95
C PHE A 58 2.97 2.20 -4.43
N ALA A 59 3.05 1.10 -3.66
CA ALA A 59 2.94 1.13 -2.21
C ALA A 59 4.07 1.94 -1.57
N LYS A 60 5.30 1.85 -2.11
CA LYS A 60 6.43 2.67 -1.67
C LYS A 60 6.16 4.17 -1.86
N ASN A 61 5.67 4.59 -3.02
CA ASN A 61 5.38 6.00 -3.23
C ASN A 61 4.21 6.49 -2.36
N LEU A 62 3.16 5.67 -2.24
CA LEU A 62 2.01 5.97 -1.40
C LEU A 62 2.43 6.13 0.08
N ALA A 63 3.26 5.23 0.59
CA ALA A 63 3.83 5.30 1.93
C ALA A 63 4.60 6.60 2.18
N ALA A 64 5.49 6.98 1.24
CA ALA A 64 6.28 8.21 1.33
C ALA A 64 5.37 9.44 1.33
N THR A 65 4.38 9.48 0.45
CA THR A 65 3.45 10.60 0.30
C THR A 65 2.58 10.77 1.55
N LEU A 66 2.07 9.68 2.10
CA LEU A 66 1.31 9.70 3.35
C LEU A 66 2.14 10.19 4.54
N ALA A 67 3.40 9.76 4.63
CA ALA A 67 4.29 10.17 5.70
C ALA A 67 4.69 11.66 5.60
N LEU A 68 4.85 12.19 4.38
CA LEU A 68 5.17 13.60 4.16
C LEU A 68 3.98 14.53 4.42
N ASN A 69 2.76 14.10 4.06
CA ASN A 69 1.56 14.93 4.16
C ASN A 69 0.87 14.87 5.52
N ASN A 70 1.19 13.88 6.36
CA ASN A 70 0.59 13.74 7.68
C ASN A 70 1.63 13.76 8.81
N ARG A 71 1.72 14.87 9.54
CA ARG A 71 2.69 15.07 10.66
C ARG A 71 2.55 14.06 11.81
N ASN A 72 1.40 13.39 11.90
CA ASN A 72 1.17 12.35 12.90
C ASN A 72 1.84 11.03 12.51
N VAL A 73 2.05 10.78 11.22
CA VAL A 73 2.83 9.64 10.71
C VAL A 73 4.31 9.94 10.95
N LYS A 74 4.97 9.07 11.70
CA LYS A 74 6.40 9.17 12.02
C LYS A 74 7.24 8.27 11.14
N GLU A 75 6.70 7.12 10.79
CA GLU A 75 7.38 6.16 9.92
C GLU A 75 6.35 5.45 9.03
N ALA A 76 6.80 5.03 7.87
CA ALA A 76 5.99 4.20 6.97
C ALA A 76 6.83 3.05 6.43
N TYR A 77 6.23 1.87 6.40
CA TYR A 77 6.88 0.63 6.03
C TYR A 77 6.07 -0.11 4.98
N VAL A 78 6.76 -0.66 3.98
CA VAL A 78 6.16 -1.59 3.01
C VAL A 78 6.66 -2.99 3.35
N ILE A 79 5.71 -3.92 3.50
CA ILE A 79 5.98 -5.34 3.78
C ILE A 79 5.50 -6.13 2.56
N GLY A 80 6.44 -6.81 1.89
CA GLY A 80 6.22 -7.54 0.64
C GLY A 80 5.87 -9.02 0.84
N LEU A 81 5.23 -9.63 -0.16
CA LEU A 81 4.68 -11.00 -0.13
C LEU A 81 5.67 -12.14 0.12
N ASP A 82 6.94 -12.02 -0.26
CA ASP A 82 7.96 -13.05 0.05
C ASP A 82 8.10 -13.30 1.58
N THR A 83 7.54 -12.39 2.38
CA THR A 83 7.61 -12.39 3.83
C THR A 83 6.26 -12.56 4.53
N ALA A 84 5.15 -12.32 3.81
CA ALA A 84 3.79 -12.45 4.32
C ALA A 84 3.12 -13.78 3.89
N ALA A 85 3.59 -14.40 2.80
CA ALA A 85 3.11 -15.70 2.35
C ALA A 85 3.25 -16.79 3.43
N ASP A 86 4.28 -16.72 4.27
CA ASP A 86 4.50 -17.66 5.38
C ASP A 86 3.55 -17.44 6.57
N LEU A 87 2.99 -16.23 6.73
CA LEU A 87 2.04 -15.94 7.81
C LEU A 87 0.64 -16.47 7.49
N ASP A 88 0.19 -16.31 6.25
CA ASP A 88 -1.12 -16.84 5.80
C ASP A 88 -1.06 -18.35 5.50
N ALA A 89 0.09 -18.87 5.06
CA ALA A 89 0.28 -20.32 4.89
C ALA A 89 0.23 -21.08 6.24
N ALA A 90 0.64 -20.46 7.34
CA ALA A 90 0.46 -21.03 8.68
C ALA A 90 -1.01 -21.14 9.12
N GLU A 91 -1.91 -20.35 8.51
CA GLU A 91 -3.36 -20.36 8.76
C GLU A 91 -4.17 -21.01 7.63
N GLY A 92 -3.52 -21.57 6.61
CA GLY A 92 -4.17 -22.28 5.50
C GLY A 92 -4.99 -21.39 4.56
N ARG A 93 -4.74 -20.08 4.55
CA ARG A 93 -5.38 -19.14 3.63
C ARG A 93 -4.42 -18.84 2.47
N ALA A 94 -4.93 -18.87 1.24
CA ALA A 94 -4.17 -18.37 0.10
C ALA A 94 -3.91 -16.87 0.31
N PRO A 95 -2.71 -16.35 0.05
CA PRO A 95 -2.43 -14.93 0.25
C PRO A 95 -3.30 -14.12 -0.72
N GLU A 96 -4.31 -13.45 -0.18
CA GLU A 96 -5.26 -12.60 -0.92
C GLU A 96 -4.71 -11.18 -1.16
N TYR A 97 -3.49 -10.87 -0.70
CA TYR A 97 -2.98 -9.51 -0.60
C TYR A 97 -1.58 -9.34 -1.22
N PRO A 98 -1.37 -8.41 -2.18
CA PRO A 98 -0.06 -8.23 -2.80
C PRO A 98 0.93 -7.40 -1.96
N VAL A 99 0.48 -6.43 -1.14
CA VAL A 99 1.37 -5.56 -0.34
C VAL A 99 0.69 -5.04 0.94
N ILE A 100 1.40 -5.09 2.06
CA ILE A 100 1.00 -4.48 3.35
C ILE A 100 1.76 -3.16 3.54
N LEU A 101 1.02 -2.10 3.85
CA LEU A 101 1.54 -0.79 4.24
C LEU A 101 1.34 -0.59 5.75
N LEU A 102 2.42 -0.45 6.51
CA LEU A 102 2.35 -0.16 7.94
C LEU A 102 2.77 1.30 8.21
N LEU A 103 1.83 2.10 8.70
CA LEU A 103 2.06 3.46 9.16
C LEU A 103 2.28 3.45 10.68
N VAL A 104 3.44 3.93 11.13
CA VAL A 104 3.70 4.15 12.55
C VAL A 104 3.41 5.61 12.88
N VAL A 105 2.50 5.83 13.82
CA VAL A 105 1.98 7.15 14.18
C VAL A 105 2.24 7.47 15.64
N GLU A 106 2.24 8.76 15.96
CA GLU A 106 2.33 9.21 17.35
C GLU A 106 1.05 8.88 18.13
N ARG A 107 -0.11 9.07 17.50
CA ARG A 107 -1.41 8.70 18.08
C ARG A 107 -2.38 8.23 17.00
N ARG A 108 -3.13 7.16 17.24
CA ARG A 108 -4.20 6.74 16.35
C ARG A 108 -5.37 7.72 16.45
N THR A 109 -5.87 8.20 15.32
CA THR A 109 -6.99 9.15 15.27
C THR A 109 -8.04 8.67 14.27
N ALA A 110 -9.32 8.93 14.57
CA ALA A 110 -10.43 8.55 13.69
C ALA A 110 -10.30 9.20 12.29
N ALA A 111 -9.78 10.43 12.22
CA ALA A 111 -9.53 11.12 10.95
C ALA A 111 -8.50 10.38 10.08
N LEU A 112 -7.42 9.87 10.68
CA LEU A 112 -6.42 9.09 9.95
C LEU A 112 -7.00 7.75 9.48
N GLU A 113 -7.77 7.06 10.32
CA GLU A 113 -8.43 5.81 9.96
C GLU A 113 -9.41 6.00 8.79
N GLU A 114 -10.20 7.08 8.82
CA GLU A 114 -11.14 7.42 7.75
C GLU A 114 -10.42 7.79 6.45
N MET A 115 -9.33 8.56 6.53
CA MET A 115 -8.47 8.89 5.39
C MET A 115 -7.88 7.61 4.75
N VAL A 116 -7.37 6.70 5.57
CA VAL A 116 -6.82 5.41 5.10
C VAL A 116 -7.91 4.54 4.46
N ALA A 117 -9.10 4.46 5.06
CA ALA A 117 -10.22 3.71 4.49
C ALA A 117 -10.69 4.31 3.15
N HIS A 118 -10.73 5.64 3.04
CA HIS A 118 -11.04 6.33 1.80
C HIS A 118 -9.97 6.08 0.72
N LEU A 119 -8.69 6.14 1.11
CA LEU A 119 -7.58 5.86 0.21
C LEU A 119 -7.64 4.42 -0.31
N ASN A 120 -7.87 3.43 0.54
CA ASN A 120 -7.94 2.03 0.12
C ASN A 120 -9.05 1.80 -0.93
N ARG A 121 -10.24 2.38 -0.71
CA ARG A 121 -11.33 2.36 -1.71
C ARG A 121 -10.95 3.05 -3.02
N THR A 122 -10.29 4.21 -2.93
CA THR A 122 -9.86 4.99 -4.10
C THR A 122 -8.83 4.22 -4.92
N VAL A 123 -7.82 3.64 -4.27
CA VAL A 123 -6.76 2.83 -4.89
C VAL A 123 -7.35 1.60 -5.58
N THR A 124 -8.19 0.86 -4.86
CA THR A 124 -8.81 -0.36 -5.37
C THR A 124 -9.61 -0.09 -6.64
N LYS A 125 -10.40 1.00 -6.63
CA LYS A 125 -11.13 1.45 -7.83
C LYS A 125 -10.20 1.91 -8.95
N SER A 126 -9.22 2.77 -8.65
CA SER A 126 -8.32 3.32 -9.67
C SER A 126 -7.48 2.25 -10.37
N ILE A 127 -7.01 1.23 -9.64
CA ILE A 127 -6.26 0.12 -10.24
C ILE A 127 -7.18 -0.75 -11.08
N ALA A 128 -8.39 -1.06 -10.61
CA ALA A 128 -9.35 -1.83 -11.40
C ALA A 128 -9.71 -1.13 -12.72
N ASP A 129 -9.99 0.18 -12.66
CA ASP A 129 -10.27 1.00 -13.84
C ASP A 129 -9.05 1.05 -14.79
N ALA A 130 -7.84 1.21 -14.26
CA ALA A 130 -6.60 1.32 -15.06
C ALA A 130 -6.19 0.01 -15.73
N LEU A 131 -6.44 -1.13 -15.07
CA LEU A 131 -6.10 -2.46 -15.58
C LEU A 131 -7.23 -3.11 -16.37
N GLY A 132 -8.42 -2.48 -16.42
CA GLY A 132 -9.59 -3.02 -17.09
C GLY A 132 -10.09 -4.31 -16.45
N LEU A 133 -9.94 -4.44 -15.12
CA LEU A 133 -10.40 -5.61 -14.38
C LEU A 133 -11.93 -5.58 -14.26
N PRO A 134 -12.63 -6.70 -14.54
CA PRO A 134 -14.10 -6.75 -14.49
C PRO A 134 -14.65 -6.53 -13.08
N GLU A 135 -13.87 -6.89 -12.05
CA GLU A 135 -14.13 -6.59 -10.65
C GLU A 135 -12.85 -6.08 -10.01
N ALA A 136 -12.97 -5.07 -9.14
CA ALA A 136 -11.84 -4.63 -8.34
C ALA A 136 -11.48 -5.74 -7.35
N PRO A 137 -10.20 -6.13 -7.21
CA PRO A 137 -9.81 -7.14 -6.24
C PRO A 137 -10.27 -6.70 -4.85
N ALA A 138 -10.74 -7.64 -4.03
CA ALA A 138 -11.34 -7.34 -2.73
C ALA A 138 -10.42 -6.46 -1.86
N VAL A 139 -9.10 -6.68 -1.92
CA VAL A 139 -8.08 -5.83 -1.31
C VAL A 139 -6.80 -5.87 -2.16
N LEU A 140 -6.35 -4.70 -2.61
CA LEU A 140 -5.07 -4.53 -3.32
C LEU A 140 -3.95 -3.99 -2.43
N LEU A 141 -4.33 -3.27 -1.38
CA LEU A 141 -3.43 -2.65 -0.44
C LEU A 141 -4.06 -2.79 0.94
N ASP A 142 -3.36 -3.42 1.86
CA ASP A 142 -3.78 -3.46 3.25
C ASP A 142 -2.97 -2.47 4.07
N VAL A 143 -3.64 -1.46 4.63
CA VAL A 143 -2.99 -0.36 5.36
C VAL A 143 -3.25 -0.50 6.84
N HIS A 144 -2.19 -0.74 7.60
CA HIS A 144 -2.22 -0.85 9.04
C HIS A 144 -1.67 0.38 9.71
N ILE A 145 -2.28 0.77 10.83
CA ILE A 145 -1.84 1.89 11.65
C ILE A 145 -1.39 1.34 13.00
N ALA A 146 -0.13 1.54 13.34
CA ALA A 146 0.44 1.22 14.65
C ALA A 146 0.88 2.49 15.37
N GLU A 147 0.67 2.56 16.67
CA GLU A 147 1.24 3.64 17.49
C GLU A 147 2.71 3.38 17.82
N MET A 148 3.45 4.45 18.13
CA MET A 148 4.84 4.35 18.59
C MET A 148 5.00 3.45 19.83
N ALA A 149 4.00 3.39 20.71
CA ALA A 149 3.99 2.48 21.85
C ALA A 149 3.92 1.01 21.39
N GLU A 150 3.03 0.69 20.44
CA GLU A 150 2.90 -0.66 19.88
C GLU A 150 4.23 -1.11 19.23
N LYS A 151 4.91 -0.20 18.50
CA LYS A 151 6.24 -0.45 17.94
C LYS A 151 7.28 -0.76 19.01
N ARG A 152 7.34 0.04 20.09
CA ARG A 152 8.30 -0.18 21.19
C ARG A 152 8.06 -1.51 21.89
N GLU A 153 6.79 -1.87 22.07
CA GLU A 153 6.35 -3.12 22.70
C GLU A 153 6.41 -4.32 21.74
N ARG A 154 6.70 -4.10 20.44
CA ARG A 154 6.70 -5.11 19.38
C ARG A 154 5.36 -5.87 19.29
N ARG A 155 4.25 -5.14 19.32
CA ARG A 155 2.89 -5.74 19.29
C ARG A 155 2.26 -5.65 17.90
N GLY A 156 1.43 -6.65 17.56
CA GLY A 156 0.77 -6.72 16.26
C GLY A 156 1.78 -6.69 15.10
N LEU A 157 1.42 -6.01 14.00
CA LEU A 157 2.27 -5.92 12.81
C LEU A 157 3.58 -5.16 13.02
N SER A 158 3.66 -4.32 14.06
CA SER A 158 4.90 -3.61 14.38
C SER A 158 6.04 -4.55 14.83
N SER A 159 5.70 -5.78 15.22
CA SER A 159 6.69 -6.82 15.55
C SER A 159 7.55 -7.22 14.33
N PHE A 160 7.02 -7.09 13.12
CA PHE A 160 7.70 -7.44 11.87
C PHE A 160 8.70 -6.39 11.41
N ILE A 161 8.65 -5.16 11.94
CA ILE A 161 9.58 -4.07 11.56
C ILE A 161 11.05 -4.47 11.73
N ASN A 162 11.34 -5.27 12.77
CA ASN A 162 12.69 -5.76 13.07
C ASN A 162 12.79 -7.29 12.89
N SER A 163 11.89 -7.90 12.10
CA SER A 163 11.98 -9.33 11.80
C SER A 163 13.06 -9.58 10.77
N TRP A 164 13.95 -10.54 11.04
CA TRP A 164 14.93 -11.00 10.06
C TRP A 164 14.32 -11.84 8.93
N TRP A 165 13.21 -12.52 9.21
CA TRP A 165 12.51 -13.38 8.26
C TRP A 165 11.58 -12.58 7.34
N ALA A 166 11.13 -11.42 7.82
CA ALA A 166 10.18 -10.57 7.13
C ALA A 166 10.60 -9.09 7.20
N PRO A 167 11.68 -8.68 6.51
CA PRO A 167 12.19 -7.33 6.64
C PRO A 167 11.19 -6.31 6.09
N ALA A 168 10.57 -5.54 6.98
CA ALA A 168 9.79 -4.38 6.59
C ALA A 168 10.71 -3.32 5.99
N LEU A 169 10.43 -2.88 4.77
CA LEU A 169 11.23 -1.81 4.17
C LEU A 169 10.76 -0.46 4.71
N LYS A 170 11.63 0.21 5.49
CA LYS A 170 11.38 1.59 5.91
C LYS A 170 11.43 2.51 4.69
N VAL A 171 10.32 3.17 4.39
CA VAL A 171 10.21 4.11 3.27
C VAL A 171 10.54 5.54 3.71
N LEU A 172 10.17 5.91 4.95
CA LEU A 172 10.46 7.21 5.52
C LEU A 172 10.70 7.12 7.04
N GLY A 173 11.62 7.95 7.56
CA GLY A 173 12.07 7.99 8.95
C GLY A 173 12.78 9.26 9.33
#